data_AF-A0A7S1EHJ6-F1
#
_entry.id   AF-A0A7S1EHJ6-F1
#
_cell.length_a   1.000
_cell.length_b   1.000
_cell.length_c   1.000
_cell.angle_alpha   90.00
_cell.angle_beta   90.00
_cell.angle_gamma   90.00
#
_symmetry.space_group_name_H-M   'P 1'
#
loop_
_entity.id
_entity.type
_entity.pdbx_description
1 polymer ?
#
loop_
_entity_poly.entity_id
_entity_poly.type
_entity_poly.pdbx_seq_one_letter_code
_entity_poly.pdbx_strand_id
1 'polypeptide(L)'
;ESAVRGPHSTVVRLDLERGGKPLEALPSVFIKRVVPSDLPERAPSKWLRDVASYRTEINFQQLYLGELSARGVRLPKVHSVTNDGMEGVSGVLSRAGTASDEEVMHAVMACKFIVLSENVGNAGAFEQVLYMDRPRMERTIRHLARLHAATYEDKAMLEKAKVDMFAQGCYWSPDQRNPAEVGTLPEVWGKLCEAFKGEDEELFSRPSV
;
A
#
# COMPACT_ATOMS: atom_id res chain seq x y z
N GLU A 1 16.40 12.70 11.95
CA GLU A 1 16.08 11.61 11.01
C GLU A 1 15.93 10.31 11.78
N SER A 2 14.86 9.56 11.51
CA SER A 2 14.75 8.16 11.92
C SER A 2 14.56 7.29 10.68
N ALA A 3 15.36 6.22 10.56
CA ALA A 3 15.37 5.36 9.39
C ALA A 3 15.12 3.90 9.79
N VAL A 4 14.23 3.23 9.05
CA VAL A 4 13.93 1.81 9.17
C VAL A 4 14.32 1.15 7.85
N ARG A 5 15.27 0.22 7.91
CA ARG A 5 15.71 -0.56 6.76
C ARG A 5 15.10 -1.95 6.84
N GLY A 6 14.03 -2.15 6.08
CA GLY A 6 13.38 -3.44 5.95
C GLY A 6 13.93 -4.23 4.76
N PRO A 7 13.61 -5.53 4.68
CA PRO A 7 14.06 -6.36 3.56
C PRO A 7 13.47 -5.92 2.22
N HIS A 8 12.34 -5.18 2.22
CA HIS A 8 11.59 -4.77 1.02
C HIS A 8 11.71 -3.28 0.67
N SER A 9 12.17 -2.45 1.60
CA SER A 9 12.20 -1.00 1.43
C SER A 9 12.99 -0.34 2.56
N THR A 10 13.55 0.83 2.29
CA THR A 10 14.00 1.75 3.32
C THR A 10 12.94 2.83 3.53
N VAL A 11 12.50 3.02 4.77
CA VAL A 11 11.56 4.07 5.15
C VAL A 11 12.27 5.05 6.06
N VAL A 12 12.17 6.35 5.74
CA VAL A 12 12.84 7.42 6.47
C VAL A 12 11.82 8.48 6.85
N ARG A 13 11.83 8.92 8.11
CA ARG A 13 11.16 10.15 8.53
C ARG A 13 12.14 11.30 8.42
N LEU A 14 11.76 12.32 7.66
CA LEU A 14 12.46 13.59 7.60
C LEU A 14 11.67 14.65 8.35
N ASP A 15 12.28 15.27 9.34
CA ASP A 15 11.73 16.47 9.98
C ASP A 15 12.14 17.69 9.13
N LEU A 16 11.19 18.57 8.85
CA LEU A 16 11.37 19.67 7.91
C LEU A 16 11.52 21.00 8.65
N GLU A 17 12.54 21.76 8.29
CA GLU A 17 12.86 23.04 8.91
C GLU A 17 13.15 24.12 7.86
N ARG A 18 12.83 25.37 8.20
CA ARG A 18 13.22 26.55 7.40
C ARG A 18 13.92 27.56 8.31
N GLY A 19 15.21 27.78 8.05
CA GLY A 19 16.04 28.69 8.87
C GLY A 19 16.20 28.19 10.31
N GLY A 20 16.34 26.87 10.51
CA GLY A 20 16.51 26.24 11.83
C GLY A 20 15.25 26.23 12.69
N LYS A 21 14.06 26.47 12.10
CA LYS A 21 12.77 26.38 12.78
C LYS A 21 11.89 25.32 12.10
N PRO A 22 11.18 24.47 12.86
CA PRO A 22 10.24 23.51 12.29
C PRO A 22 9.18 24.18 11.41
N LEU A 23 8.85 23.55 10.30
CA LEU A 23 7.75 24.00 9.44
C LEU A 23 6.41 23.60 10.07
N GLU A 24 5.66 24.57 10.61
CA GLU A 24 4.39 24.30 11.30
C GLU A 24 3.36 23.56 10.45
N ALA A 25 3.28 23.88 9.15
CA ALA A 25 2.29 23.29 8.25
C ALA A 25 2.63 21.85 7.82
N LEU A 26 3.92 21.48 7.82
CA LEU A 26 4.38 20.15 7.45
C LEU A 26 5.68 19.87 8.21
N PRO A 27 5.58 19.55 9.52
CA PRO A 27 6.76 19.44 10.37
C PRO A 27 7.62 18.23 10.01
N SER A 28 7.07 17.26 9.28
CA SER A 28 7.80 16.09 8.80
C SER A 28 7.10 15.39 7.64
N VAL A 29 7.88 14.57 6.93
CA VAL A 29 7.45 13.73 5.81
C VAL A 29 8.07 12.34 5.93
N PHE A 30 7.41 11.34 5.34
CA PHE A 30 7.97 10.02 5.15
C PHE A 30 8.48 9.82 3.73
N ILE A 31 9.65 9.20 3.61
CA ILE A 31 10.19 8.72 2.35
C ILE A 31 10.20 7.21 2.41
N LYS A 32 9.47 6.56 1.50
CA LYS A 32 9.65 5.14 1.20
C LYS A 32 10.50 5.03 -0.06
N ARG A 33 11.66 4.38 0.07
CA ARG A 33 12.60 4.12 -1.02
C ARG A 33 12.70 2.62 -1.25
N VAL A 34 12.45 2.20 -2.49
CA VAL A 34 12.68 0.84 -2.98
C VAL A 34 13.59 0.94 -4.20
N VAL A 35 14.82 0.45 -4.02
CA VAL A 35 15.80 0.33 -5.10
C VAL A 35 16.30 -1.10 -5.04
N PRO A 36 15.86 -2.00 -5.94
CA PRO A 36 16.20 -3.43 -5.88
C PRO A 36 17.70 -3.71 -5.78
N SER A 37 18.54 -2.90 -6.42
CA SER A 37 20.01 -3.02 -6.33
C SER A 37 20.58 -2.83 -4.92
N ASP A 38 19.82 -2.21 -4.02
CA ASP A 38 20.24 -1.88 -2.66
C ASP A 38 19.59 -2.80 -1.62
N LEU A 39 18.78 -3.76 -2.06
CA LEU A 39 18.03 -4.69 -1.22
C LEU A 39 18.69 -6.08 -1.24
N PRO A 40 18.40 -6.94 -0.23
CA PRO A 40 18.93 -8.30 -0.22
C PRO A 40 18.60 -9.08 -1.48
N GLU A 41 19.52 -9.93 -1.92
CA GLU A 41 19.36 -10.78 -3.10
C GLU A 41 18.13 -11.70 -2.99
N ARG A 42 17.45 -11.89 -4.12
CA ARG A 42 16.21 -12.67 -4.24
C ARG A 42 16.17 -13.35 -5.61
N ALA A 43 15.37 -14.41 -5.71
CA ALA A 43 15.10 -15.05 -6.98
C ALA A 43 14.47 -14.07 -8.00
N PRO A 44 14.78 -14.19 -9.30
CA PRO A 44 14.25 -13.30 -10.35
C PRO A 44 12.72 -13.22 -10.36
N SER A 45 12.04 -14.36 -10.22
CA SER A 45 10.58 -14.44 -10.16
C SER A 45 9.98 -13.72 -8.94
N LYS A 46 10.71 -13.70 -7.80
CA LYS A 46 10.33 -12.95 -6.62
C LYS A 46 10.51 -11.45 -6.85
N TRP A 47 11.63 -11.07 -7.46
CA TRP A 47 11.92 -9.68 -7.81
C TRP A 47 10.90 -9.06 -8.75
N LEU A 48 10.56 -9.78 -9.82
CA LEU A 48 9.54 -9.38 -10.79
C LEU A 48 8.19 -9.12 -10.10
N ARG A 49 7.82 -9.98 -9.15
CA ARG A 49 6.60 -9.86 -8.35
C ARG A 49 6.64 -8.66 -7.40
N ASP A 50 7.75 -8.47 -6.70
CA ASP A 50 7.92 -7.36 -5.75
C ASP A 50 7.83 -6.01 -6.49
N VAL A 51 8.50 -5.87 -7.64
CA VAL A 51 8.43 -4.65 -8.47
C VAL A 51 7.00 -4.34 -8.94
N ALA A 52 6.29 -5.35 -9.44
CA ALA A 52 4.89 -5.17 -9.84
C ALA A 52 4.01 -4.74 -8.64
N SER A 53 4.27 -5.29 -7.45
CA SER A 53 3.60 -4.87 -6.21
C SER A 53 3.89 -3.40 -5.85
N TYR A 54 5.14 -2.94 -5.95
CA TYR A 54 5.48 -1.54 -5.66
C TYR A 54 4.81 -0.57 -6.64
N ARG A 55 4.76 -0.90 -7.93
CA ARG A 55 4.00 -0.14 -8.92
C ARG A 55 2.51 -0.09 -8.57
N THR A 56 1.95 -1.22 -8.15
CA THR A 56 0.55 -1.31 -7.72
C THR A 56 0.30 -0.38 -6.53
N GLU A 57 1.13 -0.41 -5.50
CA GLU A 57 0.99 0.49 -4.34
C GLU A 57 1.02 1.98 -4.74
N ILE A 58 1.93 2.36 -5.65
CA ILE A 58 2.01 3.72 -6.20
C ILE A 58 0.73 4.11 -6.95
N ASN A 59 0.28 3.25 -7.87
CA ASN A 59 -0.92 3.49 -8.65
C ASN A 59 -2.15 3.64 -7.73
N PHE A 60 -2.24 2.83 -6.68
CA PHE A 60 -3.32 2.92 -5.70
C PHE A 60 -3.39 4.32 -5.09
N GLN A 61 -2.24 4.81 -4.63
CA GLN A 61 -2.15 6.13 -4.01
C GLN A 61 -2.46 7.27 -4.98
N GLN A 62 -2.05 7.14 -6.25
CA GLN A 62 -2.31 8.17 -7.26
C GLN A 62 -3.76 8.20 -7.73
N LEU A 63 -4.38 7.03 -7.91
CA LEU A 63 -5.70 6.90 -8.54
C LEU A 63 -6.86 6.96 -7.54
N TYR A 64 -6.70 6.40 -6.34
CA TYR A 64 -7.82 6.17 -5.42
C TYR A 64 -7.81 7.04 -4.17
N LEU A 65 -6.70 7.72 -3.86
CA LEU A 65 -6.60 8.51 -2.63
C LEU A 65 -7.64 9.64 -2.57
N GLY A 66 -7.89 10.31 -3.70
CA GLY A 66 -8.92 11.35 -3.79
C GLY A 66 -10.33 10.81 -3.58
N GLU A 67 -10.68 9.72 -4.26
CA GLU A 67 -12.00 9.10 -4.17
C GLU A 67 -12.28 8.54 -2.75
N LEU A 68 -11.28 7.91 -2.13
CA LEU A 68 -11.36 7.41 -0.75
C LEU A 68 -11.46 8.55 0.27
N SER A 69 -10.71 9.64 0.07
CA SER A 69 -10.78 10.82 0.94
C SER A 69 -12.15 11.49 0.89
N ALA A 70 -12.78 11.56 -0.28
CA ALA A 70 -14.14 12.08 -0.44
C ALA A 70 -15.20 11.26 0.33
N ARG A 71 -14.85 10.05 0.75
CA ARG A 71 -15.68 9.15 1.57
C ARG A 71 -15.29 9.08 3.03
N GLY A 72 -14.48 10.03 3.49
CA GLY A 72 -14.03 10.09 4.88
C GLY A 72 -12.93 9.09 5.24
N VAL A 73 -12.33 8.40 4.26
CA VAL A 73 -11.17 7.55 4.52
C VAL A 73 -9.91 8.41 4.49
N ARG A 74 -9.27 8.56 5.65
CA ARG A 74 -8.04 9.35 5.78
C ARG A 74 -6.79 8.54 5.42
N LEU A 75 -6.26 8.72 4.21
CA LEU A 75 -4.97 8.15 3.79
C LEU A 75 -3.86 9.20 3.81
N PRO A 76 -2.58 8.84 4.07
CA PRO A 76 -1.46 9.78 4.02
C PRO A 76 -1.36 10.43 2.65
N LYS A 77 -1.32 11.77 2.59
CA LYS A 77 -1.17 12.46 1.31
C LYS A 77 0.17 12.09 0.67
N VAL A 78 0.15 11.78 -0.61
CA VAL A 78 1.39 11.60 -1.39
C VAL A 78 1.77 12.95 -2.00
N HIS A 79 2.99 13.41 -1.69
CA HIS A 79 3.53 14.67 -2.17
C HIS A 79 4.28 14.49 -3.49
N SER A 80 4.99 13.39 -3.64
CA SER A 80 5.75 13.08 -4.86
C SER A 80 5.95 11.58 -4.99
N VAL A 81 6.03 11.12 -6.24
CA VAL A 81 6.39 9.76 -6.60
C VAL A 81 7.42 9.82 -7.72
N THR A 82 8.48 9.05 -7.57
CA THR A 82 9.42 8.71 -8.65
C THR A 82 9.30 7.22 -8.92
N ASN A 83 9.20 6.88 -10.21
CA ASN A 83 9.08 5.51 -10.69
C ASN A 83 9.88 5.36 -11.99
N ASP A 84 11.17 5.07 -11.85
CA ASP A 84 12.10 4.99 -12.97
C ASP A 84 12.38 3.53 -13.35
N GLY A 85 12.70 3.28 -14.62
CA GLY A 85 13.14 1.96 -15.11
C GLY A 85 12.02 0.93 -15.30
N MET A 86 10.76 1.36 -15.34
CA MET A 86 9.61 0.46 -15.46
C MET A 86 9.30 -0.01 -16.87
N GLU A 87 9.85 0.64 -17.90
CA GLU A 87 9.65 0.22 -19.28
C GLU A 87 10.22 -1.19 -19.51
N GLY A 88 11.42 -1.46 -18.96
CA GLY A 88 12.07 -2.76 -19.04
C GLY A 88 11.25 -3.87 -18.38
N VAL A 89 10.73 -3.61 -17.17
CA VAL A 89 9.92 -4.60 -16.44
C VAL A 89 8.57 -4.83 -17.11
N SER A 90 7.94 -3.80 -17.66
CA SER A 90 6.67 -3.96 -18.40
C SER A 90 6.86 -4.86 -19.62
N GLY A 91 7.98 -4.72 -20.34
CA GLY A 91 8.35 -5.61 -21.44
C GLY A 91 8.55 -7.06 -21.00
N VAL A 92 9.25 -7.28 -19.88
CA VAL A 92 9.44 -8.62 -19.31
C VAL A 92 8.12 -9.24 -18.84
N LEU A 93 7.26 -8.47 -18.16
CA LEU A 93 5.94 -8.94 -17.70
C LEU A 93 5.03 -9.34 -18.86
N SER A 94 5.07 -8.62 -19.99
CA SER A 94 4.28 -8.96 -21.18
C SER A 94 4.70 -10.28 -21.84
N ARG A 95 5.92 -10.75 -21.54
CA ARG A 95 6.53 -12.00 -22.03
C ARG A 95 6.76 -12.99 -20.89
N ALA A 96 5.95 -12.90 -19.83
CA ALA A 96 6.11 -13.73 -18.65
C ALA A 96 6.10 -15.23 -19.03
N GLY A 97 7.16 -15.95 -18.65
CA GLY A 97 7.36 -17.37 -18.98
C GLY A 97 8.33 -17.63 -20.13
N THR A 98 8.72 -16.61 -20.91
CA THR A 98 9.74 -16.75 -21.98
C THR A 98 10.98 -15.91 -21.76
N ALA A 99 10.94 -14.93 -20.87
CA ALA A 99 12.11 -14.12 -20.51
C ALA A 99 13.11 -14.94 -19.68
N SER A 100 14.40 -14.76 -19.93
CA SER A 100 15.45 -15.38 -19.13
C SER A 100 15.56 -14.72 -17.75
N ASP A 101 16.10 -15.46 -16.78
CA ASP A 101 16.39 -14.91 -15.45
C ASP A 101 17.32 -13.69 -15.51
N GLU A 102 18.29 -13.69 -16.43
CA GLU A 102 19.20 -12.56 -16.64
C GLU A 102 18.47 -11.32 -17.17
N GLU A 103 17.57 -11.48 -18.15
CA GLU A 103 16.73 -10.38 -18.66
C GLU A 103 15.85 -9.80 -17.56
N VAL A 104 15.23 -10.65 -16.75
CA VAL A 104 14.39 -10.26 -15.61
C VAL A 104 15.21 -9.44 -14.61
N MET A 105 16.39 -9.94 -14.24
CA MET A 105 17.26 -9.28 -13.26
C MET A 105 17.77 -7.94 -13.78
N HIS A 106 18.20 -7.87 -15.03
CA HIS A 106 18.63 -6.61 -15.63
C HIS A 106 17.51 -5.56 -15.62
N ALA A 107 16.28 -5.94 -15.99
CA ALA A 107 15.14 -5.06 -15.97
C ALA A 107 14.78 -4.59 -14.55
N VAL A 108 14.72 -5.51 -13.58
CA VAL A 108 14.35 -5.18 -12.19
C VAL A 108 15.41 -4.31 -11.51
N MET A 109 16.69 -4.58 -11.71
CA MET A 109 17.76 -3.84 -11.05
C MET A 109 17.88 -2.38 -11.54
N ALA A 110 17.32 -2.08 -12.71
CA ALA A 110 17.20 -0.71 -13.21
C ALA A 110 16.09 0.10 -12.51
N CYS A 111 15.15 -0.55 -11.81
CA CYS A 111 13.99 0.13 -11.24
C CYS A 111 14.33 0.96 -10.00
N LYS A 112 13.63 2.10 -9.84
CA LYS A 112 13.72 2.93 -8.64
C LYS A 112 12.34 3.47 -8.28
N PHE A 113 11.90 3.20 -7.06
CA PHE A 113 10.65 3.71 -6.51
C PHE A 113 10.94 4.59 -5.31
N ILE A 114 10.52 5.84 -5.36
CA ILE A 114 10.62 6.77 -4.23
C ILE A 114 9.24 7.39 -4.05
N VAL A 115 8.66 7.21 -2.86
CA VAL A 115 7.39 7.81 -2.48
C VAL A 115 7.66 8.77 -1.33
N LEU A 116 7.35 10.04 -1.55
CA LEU A 116 7.33 11.07 -0.51
C LEU A 116 5.88 11.27 -0.07
N SER A 117 5.59 10.98 1.19
CA SER A 117 4.26 11.07 1.76
C SER A 117 4.23 11.86 3.06
N GLU A 118 3.05 12.31 3.40
CA GLU A 118 2.75 12.99 4.65
C GLU A 118 3.06 12.10 5.85
N ASN A 119 3.67 12.68 6.89
CA ASN A 119 3.74 12.04 8.19
C ASN A 119 2.41 12.22 8.94
N VAL A 120 1.64 11.14 9.03
CA VAL A 120 0.39 11.05 9.79
C VAL A 120 0.68 10.82 11.29
N GLY A 121 1.36 11.77 11.95
CA GLY A 121 1.82 11.66 13.34
C GLY A 121 0.92 12.29 14.41
N ASN A 122 -0.31 12.68 14.06
CA ASN A 122 -1.16 13.49 14.93
C ASN A 122 -2.01 12.60 15.86
N ALA A 123 -2.49 13.14 16.99
CA ALA A 123 -3.25 12.42 18.05
C ALA A 123 -4.59 11.77 17.62
N GLY A 124 -4.93 11.75 16.33
CA GLY A 124 -6.08 11.03 15.76
C GLY A 124 -5.76 10.20 14.53
N ALA A 125 -4.49 10.08 14.14
CA ALA A 125 -4.04 9.32 12.99
C ALA A 125 -3.33 8.02 13.40
N PHE A 126 -3.21 7.07 12.47
CA PHE A 126 -2.42 5.87 12.69
C PHE A 126 -0.93 6.20 12.53
N GLU A 127 -0.08 5.71 13.43
CA GLU A 127 1.36 5.87 13.30
C GLU A 127 1.91 4.76 12.39
N GLN A 128 2.81 5.12 11.47
CA GLN A 128 3.54 4.17 10.63
C GLN A 128 4.68 3.53 11.44
N VAL A 129 4.34 2.57 12.31
CA VAL A 129 5.29 1.86 13.18
C VAL A 129 5.26 0.35 12.93
N LEU A 130 6.42 -0.29 13.07
CA LEU A 130 6.58 -1.73 12.82
C LEU A 130 5.93 -2.60 13.92
N TYR A 131 5.85 -2.07 15.14
CA TYR A 131 5.24 -2.72 16.30
C TYR A 131 4.12 -1.82 16.83
N MET A 132 2.92 -2.39 16.92
CA MET A 132 1.74 -1.70 17.43
C MET A 132 1.42 -2.22 18.83
N ASP A 133 1.32 -1.32 19.80
CA ASP A 133 0.64 -1.61 21.06
C ASP A 133 -0.88 -1.74 20.84
N ARG A 134 -1.62 -2.16 21.87
CA ARG A 134 -3.07 -2.35 21.78
C ARG A 134 -3.81 -1.09 21.28
N PRO A 135 -3.58 0.13 21.84
CA PRO A 135 -4.25 1.33 21.34
C PRO A 135 -3.97 1.64 19.86
N ARG A 136 -2.73 1.45 19.40
CA ARG A 136 -2.38 1.62 17.98
C ARG A 136 -3.07 0.58 17.11
N MET A 137 -3.08 -0.68 17.55
CA MET A 137 -3.75 -1.77 16.84
C MET A 137 -5.25 -1.49 16.67
N GLU A 138 -5.94 -1.08 17.74
CA GLU A 138 -7.35 -0.71 17.69
C GLU A 138 -7.62 0.39 16.67
N ARG A 139 -6.82 1.47 16.69
CA ARG A 139 -6.95 2.55 15.69
C ARG A 139 -6.72 2.05 14.27
N THR A 140 -5.75 1.18 14.06
CA THR A 140 -5.48 0.55 12.75
C THR A 140 -6.65 -0.28 12.28
N ILE A 141 -7.20 -1.15 13.14
CA ILE A 141 -8.37 -1.97 12.80
C ILE A 141 -9.58 -1.08 12.48
N ARG A 142 -9.83 -0.04 13.29
CA ARG A 142 -10.91 0.90 13.01
C ARG A 142 -10.74 1.60 11.66
N HIS A 143 -9.51 2.00 11.33
CA HIS A 143 -9.21 2.61 10.05
C HIS A 143 -9.43 1.64 8.87
N LEU A 144 -8.99 0.38 9.02
CA LEU A 144 -9.21 -0.67 8.02
C LEU A 144 -10.71 -0.96 7.81
N ALA A 145 -11.50 -0.98 8.89
CA ALA A 145 -12.95 -1.15 8.80
C ALA A 145 -13.61 0.00 8.04
N ARG A 146 -13.20 1.26 8.28
CA ARG A 146 -13.68 2.42 7.51
C ARG A 146 -13.31 2.33 6.03
N LEU A 147 -12.06 1.94 5.73
CA LEU A 147 -11.61 1.74 4.35
C LEU A 147 -12.46 0.66 3.65
N HIS A 148 -12.69 -0.46 4.32
CA HIS A 148 -13.53 -1.54 3.79
C HIS A 148 -14.97 -1.05 3.57
N ALA A 149 -15.61 -0.46 4.57
CA ALA A 149 -16.97 0.06 4.47
C ALA A 149 -17.13 1.09 3.33
N ALA A 150 -16.17 2.01 3.18
CA ALA A 150 -16.20 3.04 2.13
C ALA A 150 -16.07 2.50 0.69
N THR A 151 -15.61 1.26 0.53
CA THR A 151 -15.40 0.64 -0.79
C THR A 151 -16.40 -0.49 -1.07
N TYR A 152 -16.96 -1.11 -0.02
CA TYR A 152 -17.77 -2.32 -0.13
C TYR A 152 -19.00 -2.16 -1.03
N GLU A 153 -19.70 -1.03 -0.92
CA GLU A 153 -20.93 -0.78 -1.69
C GLU A 153 -20.67 -0.08 -3.03
N ASP A 154 -19.46 0.40 -3.28
CA ASP A 154 -19.13 1.10 -4.51
C ASP A 154 -18.60 0.18 -5.60
N LYS A 155 -19.55 -0.47 -6.26
CA LYS A 155 -19.29 -1.34 -7.40
C LYS A 155 -18.53 -0.65 -8.53
N ALA A 156 -18.70 0.66 -8.74
CA ALA A 156 -18.04 1.37 -9.83
C ALA A 156 -16.54 1.55 -9.55
N MET A 157 -16.17 1.98 -8.34
CA MET A 157 -14.76 2.03 -7.93
C MET A 157 -14.13 0.64 -7.91
N LEU A 158 -14.86 -0.38 -7.47
CA LEU A 158 -14.35 -1.76 -7.44
C LEU A 158 -14.08 -2.31 -8.85
N GLU A 159 -14.98 -2.08 -9.81
CA GLU A 159 -14.75 -2.47 -11.21
C GLU A 159 -13.61 -1.66 -11.86
N LYS A 160 -13.51 -0.37 -11.57
CA LYS A 160 -12.37 0.46 -12.00
C LYS A 160 -11.05 -0.06 -11.42
N ALA A 161 -11.02 -0.37 -10.12
CA ALA A 161 -9.86 -0.95 -9.45
C ALA A 161 -9.46 -2.30 -10.06
N LYS A 162 -10.44 -3.12 -10.45
CA LYS A 162 -10.17 -4.39 -11.14
C LYS A 162 -9.40 -4.19 -12.45
N VAL A 163 -9.76 -3.16 -13.23
CA VAL A 163 -9.06 -2.83 -14.48
C VAL A 163 -7.70 -2.20 -14.22
N ASP A 164 -7.66 -1.16 -13.38
CA ASP A 164 -6.48 -0.30 -13.21
C ASP A 164 -5.39 -0.95 -12.36
N MET A 165 -5.78 -1.81 -11.41
CA MET A 165 -4.89 -2.36 -10.39
C MET A 165 -4.60 -3.85 -10.61
N PHE A 166 -5.61 -4.68 -10.85
CA PHE A 166 -5.44 -6.14 -10.80
C PHE A 166 -4.80 -6.73 -12.04
N ALA A 167 -4.95 -6.09 -13.21
CA ALA A 167 -4.24 -6.50 -14.43
C ALA A 167 -2.70 -6.49 -14.25
N GLN A 168 -2.19 -5.65 -13.33
CA GLN A 168 -0.75 -5.52 -13.04
C GLN A 168 -0.42 -5.86 -11.58
N GLY A 169 -1.41 -6.30 -10.81
CA GLY A 169 -1.35 -6.42 -9.36
C GLY A 169 -0.60 -7.64 -8.85
N CYS A 170 -0.18 -8.58 -9.70
CA CYS A 170 0.36 -9.87 -9.27
C CYS A 170 -0.52 -10.51 -8.17
N TYR A 171 0.01 -10.75 -6.96
CA TYR A 171 -0.74 -11.35 -5.84
C TYR A 171 -1.91 -10.50 -5.33
N TRP A 172 -1.98 -9.22 -5.72
CA TRP A 172 -3.13 -8.36 -5.45
C TRP A 172 -4.34 -8.72 -6.34
N SER A 173 -4.12 -9.42 -7.46
CA SER A 173 -5.19 -9.89 -8.33
C SER A 173 -5.96 -11.05 -7.66
N PRO A 174 -7.29 -10.93 -7.48
CA PRO A 174 -8.11 -12.02 -6.92
C PRO A 174 -7.94 -13.34 -7.67
N ASP A 175 -7.78 -13.28 -9.00
CA ASP A 175 -7.64 -14.46 -9.87
C ASP A 175 -6.32 -15.21 -9.67
N GLN A 176 -5.33 -14.56 -9.03
CA GLN A 176 -4.04 -15.17 -8.67
C GLN A 176 -4.00 -15.66 -7.22
N ARG A 177 -5.07 -15.43 -6.43
CA ARG A 177 -5.20 -15.93 -5.06
C ARG A 177 -5.87 -17.30 -5.06
N ASN A 178 -5.75 -17.99 -3.92
CA ASN A 178 -6.48 -19.24 -3.74
C ASN A 178 -7.99 -18.95 -3.74
N PRO A 179 -8.80 -19.52 -4.65
CA PRO A 179 -10.24 -19.26 -4.69
C PRO A 179 -10.95 -19.57 -3.37
N ALA A 180 -10.47 -20.57 -2.61
CA ALA A 180 -11.00 -20.89 -1.29
C ALA A 180 -10.73 -19.78 -0.25
N GLU A 181 -9.59 -19.10 -0.35
CA GLU A 181 -9.29 -17.94 0.47
C GLU A 181 -10.23 -16.77 0.12
N VAL A 182 -10.36 -16.45 -1.16
CA VAL A 182 -11.21 -15.33 -1.62
C VAL A 182 -12.68 -15.58 -1.29
N GLY A 183 -13.18 -16.79 -1.53
CA GLY A 183 -14.56 -17.17 -1.26
C GLY A 183 -14.95 -17.13 0.22
N THR A 184 -13.99 -17.26 1.14
CA THR A 184 -14.23 -17.22 2.59
C THR A 184 -14.08 -15.82 3.20
N LEU A 185 -13.61 -14.82 2.43
CA LEU A 185 -13.44 -13.45 2.93
C LEU A 185 -14.72 -12.86 3.56
N PRO A 186 -15.93 -12.99 2.98
CA PRO A 186 -17.14 -12.46 3.61
C PRO A 186 -17.45 -13.11 4.96
N GLU A 187 -17.21 -14.42 5.09
CA GLU A 187 -17.42 -15.15 6.35
C GLU A 187 -16.43 -14.71 7.42
N VAL A 188 -15.13 -14.64 7.06
CA VAL A 188 -14.06 -14.20 7.95
C VAL A 188 -14.29 -12.75 8.40
N TRP A 189 -14.69 -11.87 7.48
CA TRP A 189 -15.06 -10.50 7.81
C TRP A 189 -16.25 -10.44 8.76
N GLY A 190 -17.30 -11.25 8.52
CA GLY A 190 -18.44 -11.35 9.41
C GLY A 190 -18.07 -11.78 10.83
N LYS A 191 -17.16 -12.75 10.98
CA LYS A 191 -16.63 -13.18 12.29
C LYS A 191 -15.84 -12.06 12.98
N LEU A 192 -15.07 -11.29 12.21
CA LEU A 192 -14.35 -10.13 12.73
C LEU A 192 -15.31 -9.05 13.23
N CYS A 193 -16.32 -8.68 12.43
CA CYS A 193 -17.36 -7.74 12.85
C CYS A 193 -18.03 -8.17 14.17
N GLU A 194 -18.42 -9.43 14.29
CA GLU A 194 -19.07 -9.93 15.52
C GLU A 194 -18.12 -9.88 16.73
N ALA A 195 -16.87 -10.32 16.57
CA ALA A 195 -15.88 -10.33 17.65
C ALA A 195 -15.55 -8.92 18.19
N PHE A 196 -15.62 -7.90 17.33
CA PHE A 196 -15.29 -6.51 17.68
C PHE A 196 -16.51 -5.60 17.84
N LYS A 197 -17.74 -6.13 17.69
CA LYS A 197 -18.97 -5.34 17.76
C LYS A 197 -19.09 -4.51 19.04
N GLY A 198 -18.69 -5.06 20.19
CA GLY A 198 -18.74 -4.36 21.48
C GLY A 198 -17.76 -3.19 21.64
N GLU A 199 -16.78 -3.03 20.73
CA GLU A 199 -15.79 -1.95 20.78
C GLU A 199 -16.25 -0.70 20.02
N ASP A 200 -17.07 -0.89 18.96
CA ASP A 200 -17.60 0.17 18.09
C ASP A 200 -18.74 -0.39 17.22
N GLU A 201 -19.98 -0.38 17.73
CA GLU A 201 -21.13 -1.01 17.06
C GLU A 201 -21.43 -0.43 15.69
N GLU A 202 -21.23 0.87 15.51
CA GLU A 202 -21.44 1.56 14.23
C GLU A 202 -20.43 1.04 13.19
N LEU A 203 -19.16 0.97 13.57
CA LEU A 203 -18.06 0.60 12.69
C LEU A 203 -18.03 -0.89 12.34
N PHE A 204 -18.36 -1.75 13.30
CA PHE A 204 -18.38 -3.20 13.13
C PHE A 204 -19.78 -3.75 12.85
N SER A 205 -20.74 -2.90 12.51
CA SER A 205 -21.99 -3.33 11.93
C SER A 205 -21.75 -3.98 10.56
N ARG A 206 -22.50 -5.03 10.23
CA ARG A 206 -22.53 -5.52 8.86
C ARG A 206 -23.08 -4.40 7.97
N PRO A 207 -22.45 -4.07 6.83
CA PRO A 207 -23.07 -3.19 5.84
C PRO A 207 -24.47 -3.71 5.52
N SER A 208 -25.46 -2.81 5.52
CA SER A 208 -26.83 -3.14 5.15
C SER A 208 -26.86 -3.39 3.65
N VAL A 209 -26.90 -4.67 3.26
CA VAL A 209 -27.05 -5.10 1.86
C VAL A 209 -28.35 -4.58 1.27
#